data_AF-A0A1Z9AXI1-F1
#
_entry.id   AF-A0A1Z9AXI1-F1
#
_cell.length_a   1.000
_cell.length_b   1.000
_cell.length_c   1.000
_cell.angle_alpha   90.00
_cell.angle_beta   90.00
_cell.angle_gamma   90.00
#
_symmetry.space_group_name_H-M   'P 1'
#
loop_
_entity.id
_entity.type
_entity.pdbx_description
1 polymer ?
#
loop_
_entity_poly.entity_id
_entity_poly.type
_entity_poly.pdbx_seq_one_letter_code
_entity_poly.pdbx_strand_id
1 'polypeptide(L)'
;MGFRRDPSRRDQGFGLRAALLGLLLISGLLMMAAWSLDSTFDPDDSSRGQPTRPFKTYQRVELLHLKEAYETAARDSEARFRHHEGTQSPTGRPADLTGRVAAFEEQARRSAERRRLQAEWASHSARLAEIDRELALRASPVDRWILAARGVLR
;
A
#
# COMPACT_ATOMS: atom_id res chain seq x y z
N MET A 1 49.38 -13.95 30.44
CA MET A 1 48.47 -14.24 29.31
C MET A 1 47.15 -13.53 29.58
N GLY A 2 46.86 -12.44 28.85
CA GLY A 2 45.66 -11.62 29.07
C GLY A 2 44.52 -12.01 28.13
N PHE A 3 43.36 -12.36 28.70
CA PHE A 3 42.13 -12.61 27.94
C PHE A 3 41.55 -11.28 27.42
N ARG A 4 41.65 -11.03 26.11
CA ARG A 4 40.86 -10.00 25.43
C ARG A 4 39.40 -10.44 25.45
N ARG A 5 38.55 -9.70 26.17
CA ARG A 5 37.09 -9.83 26.11
C ARG A 5 36.59 -9.08 24.87
N ASP A 6 36.03 -9.82 23.92
CA ASP A 6 35.33 -9.26 22.75
C ASP A 6 34.00 -8.63 23.18
N PRO A 7 33.77 -7.31 22.99
CA PRO A 7 32.52 -6.65 23.37
C PRO A 7 31.38 -6.85 22.34
N SER A 8 31.65 -7.40 21.16
CA SER A 8 30.74 -7.41 20.01
C SER A 8 29.55 -8.38 20.10
N ARG A 9 29.48 -9.22 21.14
CA ARG A 9 28.44 -10.25 21.29
C ARG A 9 27.23 -9.87 22.15
N ARG A 10 27.23 -8.72 22.85
CA ARG A 10 26.11 -8.33 23.72
C ARG A 10 25.05 -7.43 23.05
N ASP A 11 25.37 -6.80 21.92
CA ASP A 11 24.48 -5.82 21.30
C ASP A 11 23.56 -6.40 20.20
N GLN A 12 23.85 -7.59 19.70
CA GLN A 12 23.04 -8.21 18.62
C GLN A 12 21.63 -8.63 19.09
N GLY A 13 21.44 -8.87 20.40
CA GLY A 13 20.13 -9.21 20.95
C GLY A 13 19.21 -8.00 21.19
N PHE A 14 19.79 -6.81 21.39
CA PHE A 14 19.01 -5.60 21.69
C PHE A 14 18.43 -4.98 20.41
N GLY A 15 19.18 -4.98 19.31
CA GLY A 15 18.72 -4.48 18.00
C GLY A 15 17.53 -5.25 17.45
N LEU A 16 17.54 -6.59 17.56
CA LEU A 16 16.44 -7.44 17.09
C LEU A 16 15.16 -7.24 17.93
N ARG A 17 15.30 -7.09 19.26
CA ARG A 17 14.17 -6.83 20.16
C ARG A 17 13.56 -5.44 19.92
N ALA A 18 14.39 -4.43 19.68
CA ALA A 18 13.94 -3.09 19.32
C ALA A 18 13.23 -3.08 17.95
N ALA A 19 13.72 -3.84 16.97
CA ALA A 19 13.08 -3.97 15.67
C ALA A 19 11.71 -4.68 15.76
N LEU A 20 11.60 -5.74 16.57
CA LEU A 20 10.33 -6.44 16.79
C LEU A 20 9.32 -5.58 17.56
N LEU A 21 9.76 -4.80 18.55
CA LEU A 21 8.92 -3.82 19.24
C LEU A 21 8.43 -2.73 18.27
N GLY A 22 9.32 -2.21 17.41
CA GLY A 22 8.93 -1.25 16.37
C GLY A 22 7.87 -1.83 15.43
N LEU A 23 8.02 -3.08 15.00
CA LEU A 23 7.08 -3.74 14.09
C LEU A 23 5.71 -4.00 14.75
N LEU A 24 5.69 -4.33 16.05
CA LEU A 24 4.47 -4.45 16.85
C LEU A 24 3.76 -3.10 17.06
N LEU A 25 4.52 -2.03 17.27
CA LEU A 25 3.93 -0.70 17.41
C LEU A 25 3.33 -0.20 16.09
N ILE A 26 4.01 -0.44 14.97
CA ILE A 26 3.52 -0.09 13.64
C ILE A 26 2.26 -0.90 13.28
N SER A 27 2.21 -2.20 13.60
CA SER A 27 1.01 -3.02 13.37
C SER A 27 -0.16 -2.60 14.27
N GLY A 28 0.10 -2.22 15.52
CA GLY A 28 -0.91 -1.67 16.43
C GLY A 28 -1.48 -0.34 15.96
N LEU A 29 -0.64 0.57 15.45
CA LEU A 29 -1.06 1.83 14.83
C LEU A 29 -1.88 1.61 13.56
N LEU A 30 -1.50 0.63 12.73
CA LEU A 30 -2.29 0.20 11.56
C LEU A 30 -3.65 -0.40 11.96
N MET A 31 -3.71 -1.16 13.06
CA MET A 31 -4.98 -1.69 13.58
C MET A 31 -5.86 -0.57 14.14
N MET A 32 -5.32 0.38 14.92
CA MET A 32 -6.11 1.53 15.38
C MET A 32 -6.58 2.41 14.22
N ALA A 33 -5.77 2.58 13.17
CA ALA A 33 -6.20 3.28 11.96
C ALA A 33 -7.35 2.54 11.26
N ALA A 34 -7.29 1.20 11.19
CA ALA A 34 -8.36 0.37 10.61
C ALA A 34 -9.66 0.42 11.42
N TRP A 35 -9.59 0.52 12.75
CA TRP A 35 -10.78 0.64 13.61
C TRP A 35 -11.34 2.07 13.68
N SER A 36 -10.48 3.09 13.58
CA SER A 36 -10.91 4.50 13.42
C SER A 36 -11.69 4.73 12.12
N LEU A 37 -11.31 4.00 11.06
CA LEU A 37 -12.05 3.91 9.80
C LEU A 37 -13.40 3.16 9.94
N ASP A 38 -13.58 2.34 10.97
CA ASP A 38 -14.82 1.58 11.24
C ASP A 38 -15.77 2.36 12.17
N SER A 39 -15.24 3.25 13.04
CA SER A 39 -16.06 4.10 13.93
C SER A 39 -16.69 5.32 13.25
N THR A 40 -16.48 5.52 11.94
CA THR A 40 -17.31 6.43 11.13
C THR A 40 -18.54 5.74 10.54
N PHE A 41 -18.73 4.45 10.83
CA PHE A 41 -19.98 3.77 10.62
C PHE A 41 -20.94 4.17 11.74
N ASP A 42 -21.61 5.31 11.56
CA ASP A 42 -22.82 5.64 12.31
C ASP A 42 -23.99 4.89 11.64
N PRO A 43 -24.47 3.77 12.22
CA PRO A 43 -25.54 2.98 11.61
C PRO A 43 -26.86 3.76 11.54
N ASP A 44 -27.00 4.90 12.22
CA ASP A 44 -28.26 5.65 12.23
C ASP A 44 -28.46 6.58 11.02
N ASP A 45 -27.42 6.87 10.22
CA ASP A 45 -27.54 7.64 8.96
C ASP A 45 -27.83 6.73 7.73
N SER A 46 -28.01 5.43 7.95
CA SER A 46 -28.35 4.45 6.90
C SER A 46 -29.83 4.41 6.53
N SER A 47 -30.66 5.26 7.14
CA SER A 47 -32.11 5.37 6.91
C SER A 47 -32.50 5.92 5.53
N ARG A 48 -31.55 6.18 4.62
CA ARG A 48 -31.82 6.55 3.22
C ARG A 48 -30.92 5.85 2.19
N GLY A 49 -30.69 4.54 2.32
CA GLY A 49 -30.52 3.62 1.17
C GLY A 49 -29.60 3.99 0.00
N GLN A 50 -28.65 4.91 0.17
CA GLN A 50 -27.62 5.21 -0.82
C GLN A 50 -26.29 4.80 -0.22
N PRO A 51 -25.48 3.98 -0.91
CA PRO A 51 -24.12 3.73 -0.47
C PRO A 51 -23.44 5.10 -0.36
N THR A 52 -23.09 5.48 0.87
CA THR A 52 -22.41 6.74 1.14
C THR A 52 -21.15 6.74 0.30
N ARG A 53 -21.05 7.72 -0.60
CA ARG A 53 -19.92 7.77 -1.52
C ARG A 53 -18.62 7.80 -0.70
N PRO A 54 -17.64 6.94 -1.03
CA PRO A 54 -16.38 6.90 -0.29
C PRO A 54 -15.77 8.30 -0.24
N PHE A 55 -15.26 8.66 0.94
CA PHE A 55 -14.64 9.94 1.25
C PHE A 55 -15.55 11.19 1.27
N LYS A 56 -16.87 11.04 1.11
CA LYS A 56 -17.81 12.19 1.15
C LYS A 56 -17.74 12.97 2.47
N THR A 57 -17.54 12.27 3.59
CA THR A 57 -17.53 12.83 4.94
C THR A 57 -16.24 13.58 5.29
N TYR A 58 -15.19 13.44 4.48
CA TYR A 58 -13.89 14.04 4.76
C TYR A 58 -13.85 15.50 4.33
N GLN A 59 -13.18 16.31 5.14
CA GLN A 59 -12.87 17.70 4.84
C GLN A 59 -11.78 17.79 3.76
N ARG A 60 -11.72 18.91 3.04
CA ARG A 60 -10.74 19.11 1.95
C ARG A 60 -9.30 18.89 2.41
N VAL A 61 -8.94 19.38 3.60
CA VAL A 61 -7.56 19.23 4.15
C VAL A 61 -7.25 17.76 4.42
N GLU A 62 -8.21 17.00 4.95
CA GLU A 62 -8.06 15.56 5.19
C GLU A 62 -7.91 14.77 3.88
N LEU A 63 -8.67 15.15 2.85
CA LEU A 63 -8.55 14.58 1.51
C LEU A 63 -7.17 14.83 0.89
N LEU A 64 -6.56 15.99 1.14
CA LEU A 64 -5.20 16.29 0.67
C LEU A 64 -4.15 15.42 1.38
N HIS A 65 -4.26 15.23 2.70
CA HIS A 65 -3.37 14.32 3.43
C HIS A 65 -3.57 12.86 3.01
N LEU A 66 -4.82 12.43 2.82
CA LEU A 66 -5.12 11.09 2.29
C LEU A 66 -4.53 10.91 0.90
N LYS A 67 -4.65 11.91 0.02
CA LYS A 67 -4.05 11.88 -1.31
C LYS A 67 -2.54 11.66 -1.23
N GLU A 68 -1.83 12.44 -0.43
CA GLU A 68 -0.37 12.30 -0.27
C GLU A 68 0.04 10.91 0.25
N ALA A 69 -0.69 10.39 1.24
CA ALA A 69 -0.45 9.05 1.77
C ALA A 69 -0.68 7.96 0.70
N TYR A 70 -1.79 8.04 -0.05
CA TYR A 70 -2.08 7.08 -1.12
C TYR A 70 -1.15 7.23 -2.32
N GLU A 71 -0.64 8.43 -2.62
CA GLU A 71 0.35 8.63 -3.69
C GLU A 71 1.64 7.90 -3.34
N THR A 72 2.08 7.99 -2.09
CA THR A 72 3.27 7.28 -1.61
C THR A 72 3.04 5.76 -1.67
N ALA A 73 1.91 5.28 -1.13
CA ALA A 73 1.56 3.86 -1.17
C ALA A 73 1.40 3.31 -2.61
N ALA A 74 0.82 4.11 -3.51
CA ALA A 74 0.67 3.76 -4.92
C ALA A 74 2.04 3.62 -5.59
N ARG A 75 2.95 4.58 -5.39
CA ARG A 75 4.34 4.51 -5.90
C ARG A 75 5.08 3.29 -5.36
N ASP A 76 4.94 2.98 -4.07
CA ASP A 76 5.57 1.80 -3.47
C ASP A 76 5.00 0.48 -4.01
N SER A 77 3.67 0.41 -4.21
CA SER A 77 3.03 -0.77 -4.82
C SER A 77 3.41 -0.93 -6.29
N GLU A 78 3.51 0.17 -7.04
CA GLU A 78 3.95 0.17 -8.43
C GLU A 78 5.42 -0.26 -8.55
N ALA A 79 6.30 0.24 -7.67
CA ALA A 79 7.70 -0.15 -7.65
C ALA A 79 7.87 -1.66 -7.38
N ARG A 80 7.10 -2.21 -6.42
CA ARG A 80 7.09 -3.67 -6.14
C ARG A 80 6.58 -4.47 -7.34
N PHE A 81 5.51 -4.02 -7.99
CA PHE A 81 4.99 -4.66 -9.19
C PHE A 81 6.01 -4.66 -10.34
N ARG A 82 6.60 -3.50 -10.66
CA ARG A 82 7.62 -3.37 -11.72
C ARG A 82 8.88 -4.19 -11.44
N HIS A 83 9.34 -4.20 -10.19
CA HIS A 83 10.47 -5.04 -9.77
C HIS A 83 10.18 -6.53 -10.02
N HIS A 84 8.96 -6.98 -9.70
CA HIS A 84 8.53 -8.36 -9.92
C HIS A 84 8.27 -8.69 -11.41
N GLU A 85 7.93 -7.71 -12.25
CA GLU A 85 7.88 -7.90 -13.71
C GLU A 85 9.28 -8.07 -14.32
N GLY A 86 10.28 -7.34 -13.80
CA GLY A 86 11.66 -7.41 -14.27
C GLY A 86 12.42 -8.68 -13.87
N THR A 87 11.89 -9.47 -12.93
CA THR A 87 12.53 -10.72 -12.49
C THR A 87 12.31 -11.81 -13.54
N GLN A 88 13.34 -12.11 -14.32
CA GLN A 88 13.27 -13.14 -15.36
C GLN A 88 13.07 -14.54 -14.76
N SER A 89 12.30 -15.38 -15.46
CA SER A 89 12.20 -16.80 -15.09
C SER A 89 13.48 -17.52 -15.49
N PRO A 90 13.95 -18.51 -14.71
CA PRO A 90 15.11 -19.31 -15.09
C PRO A 90 14.87 -19.94 -16.47
N THR A 91 15.78 -19.68 -17.40
CA THR A 91 15.66 -20.06 -18.82
C THR A 91 16.02 -21.51 -19.12
N GLY A 92 16.36 -22.31 -18.10
CA GLY A 92 16.69 -23.72 -18.24
C GLY A 92 15.49 -24.63 -17.99
N ARG A 93 15.17 -25.51 -18.95
CA ARG A 93 14.19 -26.59 -18.73
C ARG A 93 14.85 -27.70 -17.89
N PRO A 94 14.27 -28.12 -16.76
CA PRO A 94 14.81 -29.22 -15.97
C PRO A 94 14.81 -30.52 -16.79
N ALA A 95 15.89 -31.28 -16.69
CA ALA A 95 16.08 -32.52 -17.44
C ALA A 95 15.22 -33.68 -16.90
N ASP A 96 14.85 -33.63 -15.63
CA ASP A 96 14.11 -34.65 -14.90
C ASP A 96 12.64 -34.25 -14.64
N LEU A 97 11.76 -35.24 -14.49
CA LEU A 97 10.32 -35.01 -14.25
C LEU A 97 10.07 -34.28 -12.92
N THR A 98 10.82 -34.61 -11.87
CA THR A 98 10.71 -33.97 -10.55
C THR A 98 11.09 -32.49 -10.62
N GLY A 99 12.21 -32.16 -11.27
CA GLY A 99 12.60 -30.78 -11.54
C GLY A 99 11.56 -30.01 -12.35
N ARG A 100 10.88 -30.65 -13.30
CA ARG A 100 9.80 -30.03 -14.10
C ARG A 100 8.55 -29.72 -13.26
N VAL A 101 8.17 -30.59 -12.33
CA VAL A 101 7.06 -30.32 -11.39
C VAL A 101 7.40 -29.13 -10.48
N ALA A 102 8.61 -29.13 -9.91
CA ALA A 102 9.07 -28.02 -9.06
C ALA A 102 9.12 -26.67 -9.82
N ALA A 103 9.57 -26.68 -11.08
CA ALA A 103 9.57 -25.49 -11.92
C ALA A 103 8.15 -24.98 -12.22
N PHE A 104 7.18 -25.87 -12.39
CA PHE A 104 5.78 -25.50 -12.60
C PHE A 104 5.15 -24.90 -11.34
N GLU A 105 5.38 -25.51 -10.16
CA GLU A 105 4.89 -24.97 -8.88
C GLU A 105 5.45 -23.58 -8.59
N GLU A 106 6.75 -23.39 -8.84
CA GLU A 106 7.41 -22.08 -8.69
C GLU A 106 6.85 -21.06 -9.69
N GLN A 107 6.60 -21.45 -10.94
CA GLN A 107 5.97 -20.58 -11.93
C GLN A 107 4.53 -20.19 -11.53
N ALA A 108 3.76 -21.15 -10.99
CA ALA A 108 2.40 -20.90 -10.50
C ALA A 108 2.40 -19.92 -9.32
N ARG A 109 3.33 -20.08 -8.36
CA ARG A 109 3.53 -19.16 -7.23
C ARG A 109 3.86 -17.75 -7.71
N ARG A 110 4.81 -17.61 -8.64
CA ARG A 110 5.18 -16.29 -9.22
C ARG A 110 4.01 -15.64 -9.96
N SER A 111 3.20 -16.42 -10.67
CA SER A 111 2.00 -15.92 -11.35
C SER A 111 0.94 -15.43 -10.35
N ALA A 112 0.75 -16.15 -9.24
CA ALA A 112 -0.17 -15.73 -8.19
C ALA A 112 0.32 -14.43 -7.51
N GLU A 113 1.60 -14.35 -7.19
CA GLU A 113 2.20 -13.16 -6.57
C GLU A 113 2.10 -11.93 -7.49
N ARG A 114 2.38 -12.09 -8.79
CA ARG A 114 2.20 -11.01 -9.77
C ARG A 114 0.76 -10.48 -9.80
N ARG A 115 -0.24 -11.38 -9.81
CA ARG A 115 -1.66 -10.99 -9.80
C ARG A 115 -2.04 -10.26 -8.51
N ARG A 116 -1.51 -10.70 -7.37
CA ARG A 116 -1.71 -10.03 -6.09
C ARG A 116 -1.14 -8.61 -6.10
N LEU A 117 0.11 -8.44 -6.53
CA LEU A 117 0.77 -7.13 -6.61
C LEU A 117 0.05 -6.19 -7.59
N GLN A 118 -0.42 -6.73 -8.73
CA GLN A 118 -1.22 -5.98 -9.68
C GLN A 118 -2.55 -5.52 -9.07
N ALA A 119 -3.25 -6.37 -8.33
CA ALA A 119 -4.51 -6.02 -7.66
C ALA A 119 -4.30 -4.95 -6.58
N GLU A 120 -3.19 -5.02 -5.84
CA GLU A 120 -2.81 -4.01 -4.85
C GLU A 120 -2.58 -2.64 -5.50
N TRP A 121 -1.80 -2.59 -6.58
CA TRP A 121 -1.57 -1.35 -7.34
C TRP A 121 -2.87 -0.80 -7.96
N ALA A 122 -3.71 -1.66 -8.54
CA ALA A 122 -5.00 -1.28 -9.08
C ALA A 122 -5.94 -0.70 -8.00
N SER A 123 -5.92 -1.26 -6.80
CA SER A 123 -6.70 -0.76 -5.65
C SER A 123 -6.23 0.63 -5.22
N HIS A 124 -4.92 0.86 -5.07
CA HIS A 124 -4.40 2.18 -4.68
C HIS A 124 -4.66 3.25 -5.74
N SER A 125 -4.49 2.92 -7.02
CA SER A 125 -4.78 3.86 -8.12
C SER A 125 -6.27 4.20 -8.22
N ALA A 126 -7.16 3.23 -8.00
CA ALA A 126 -8.60 3.49 -7.95
C ALA A 126 -8.99 4.41 -6.78
N ARG A 127 -8.38 4.23 -5.59
CA ARG A 127 -8.60 5.10 -4.43
C ARG A 127 -8.10 6.53 -4.68
N LEU A 128 -6.94 6.69 -5.33
CA LEU A 128 -6.45 8.01 -5.74
C LEU A 128 -7.40 8.72 -6.70
N ALA A 129 -7.91 8.01 -7.71
CA ALA A 129 -8.86 8.59 -8.66
C ALA A 129 -10.14 9.09 -7.97
N GLU A 130 -10.63 8.37 -6.96
CA GLU A 130 -11.81 8.79 -6.21
C GLU A 130 -11.52 10.00 -5.29
N ILE A 131 -10.34 10.04 -4.64
CA ILE A 131 -9.92 11.21 -3.86
C ILE A 131 -9.77 12.45 -4.76
N ASP A 132 -9.17 12.29 -5.95
CA ASP A 132 -9.05 13.36 -6.94
C ASP A 132 -10.42 13.88 -7.39
N ARG A 133 -11.38 12.97 -7.60
CA ARG A 133 -12.76 13.34 -7.91
C ARG A 133 -13.43 14.11 -6.77
N GLU A 134 -13.25 13.66 -5.52
CA GLU A 134 -13.80 14.34 -4.34
C GLU A 134 -13.17 15.72 -4.12
N LEU A 135 -11.86 15.86 -4.37
CA LEU A 135 -11.17 17.15 -4.34
C LEU A 135 -11.64 18.08 -5.46
N ALA A 136 -11.87 17.57 -6.67
CA ALA A 136 -12.39 18.34 -7.80
C ALA A 136 -13.81 18.86 -7.53
N LEU A 137 -14.65 18.06 -6.88
CA LEU A 137 -16.01 18.47 -6.49
C LEU A 137 -16.02 19.55 -5.41
N ARG A 138 -15.01 19.56 -4.54
CA ARG A 138 -14.81 20.57 -3.49
C ARG A 138 -13.94 21.73 -3.95
N ALA A 139 -13.46 21.72 -5.19
CA ALA A 139 -12.66 22.80 -5.73
C ALA A 139 -13.52 24.07 -5.74
N SER A 140 -13.05 25.09 -5.03
CA SER A 140 -13.68 26.41 -5.09
C SER A 140 -13.66 26.90 -6.55
N PRO A 141 -14.52 27.86 -6.93
CA PRO A 141 -14.45 28.45 -8.26
C PRO A 141 -13.03 28.92 -8.60
N VAL A 142 -12.33 29.52 -7.64
CA VAL A 142 -10.93 29.96 -7.77
C VAL A 142 -9.98 28.78 -8.05
N ASP A 143 -10.13 27.65 -7.34
CA ASP A 143 -9.34 26.45 -7.62
C ASP A 143 -9.63 25.87 -9.01
N ARG A 144 -10.87 25.93 -9.48
CA ARG A 144 -11.24 25.49 -10.84
C ARG A 144 -10.58 26.35 -11.91
N TRP A 145 -10.50 27.66 -11.71
CA TRP A 145 -9.73 28.55 -12.59
C TRP A 145 -8.24 28.19 -12.60
N ILE A 146 -7.66 27.86 -11.45
CA ILE A 146 -6.25 27.42 -11.35
C ILE A 146 -6.03 26.07 -12.04
N LEU A 147 -6.94 25.11 -11.87
CA LEU A 147 -6.88 23.78 -12.49
C LEU A 147 -7.09 23.83 -14.01
N ALA A 148 -8.00 24.68 -14.49
CA ALA A 148 -8.18 24.95 -15.92
C ALA A 148 -6.95 25.65 -16.51
N ALA A 149 -6.38 26.64 -15.80
CA ALA A 149 -5.14 27.30 -16.21
C ALA A 149 -3.93 26.35 -16.24
N ARG A 150 -3.94 25.30 -15.42
CA ARG A 150 -2.94 24.22 -15.42
C ARG A 150 -3.25 23.08 -16.41
N GLY A 151 -4.35 23.15 -17.16
CA GLY A 151 -4.72 22.17 -18.19
C GLY A 151 -5.26 20.83 -17.64
N VAL A 152 -5.67 20.78 -16.38
CA VAL A 152 -6.15 19.56 -15.70
C VAL A 152 -7.64 19.30 -15.96
N LEU A 153 -8.43 20.34 -16.25
CA LEU A 153 -9.82 20.24 -16.68
C LEU A 153 -9.93 20.65 -18.15
N ARG A 154 -10.52 19.78 -18.98
CA ARG A 154 -10.94 20.08 -20.36
C ARG A 154 -12.43 20.33 -20.40
#